data_AF-A0A9R0X1A7-F1
#
_entry.id   AF-A0A9R0X1A7-F1
#
_cell.length_a   1.000
_cell.length_b   1.000
_cell.length_c   1.000
_cell.angle_alpha   90.00
_cell.angle_beta   90.00
_cell.angle_gamma   90.00
#
_symmetry.space_group_name_H-M   'P 1'
#
loop_
_entity.id
_entity.type
_entity.pdbx_description
1 polymer ?
#
loop_
_entity_poly.entity_id
_entity_poly.type
_entity_poly.pdbx_seq_one_letter_code
_entity_poly.pdbx_strand_id
1 'polypeptide(L)'
;METGSVAAATVEEGSTAGPQAGGAEIAFFDLETSVPQRAGQGYALLEFGAILVCPRRLVEVACYATLVRPADLGVVSAASVRCNGITRDAVAAAPCFRDVADKVYDLLHGRVWAGHNIVRFDVPRIREAFTEIGRTPPEPKGMIDTLPLLTQRFGRRAGDMKMASLANYFGLGRQKHR
;
A
#
# COMPACT_ATOMS: atom_id res chain seq x y z
N MET A 1 -36.08 -47.42 27.16
CA MET A 1 -36.29 -46.15 26.41
C MET A 1 -35.13 -45.26 26.76
N GLU A 2 -34.13 -45.28 25.90
CA GLU A 2 -32.84 -44.62 26.09
C GLU A 2 -32.92 -43.27 25.38
N THR A 3 -32.89 -42.16 26.12
CA THR A 3 -32.90 -40.82 25.55
C THR A 3 -31.47 -40.31 25.50
N GLY A 4 -30.84 -40.44 24.33
CA GLY A 4 -29.55 -39.83 24.02
C GLY A 4 -29.72 -38.31 23.86
N SER A 5 -29.02 -37.55 24.70
CA SER A 5 -28.87 -36.10 24.54
C SER A 5 -27.61 -35.84 23.71
N VAL A 6 -27.79 -35.47 22.44
CA VAL A 6 -26.70 -35.00 21.58
C VAL A 6 -26.52 -33.50 21.86
N ALA A 7 -25.46 -33.15 22.60
CA ALA A 7 -25.02 -31.78 22.72
C ALA A 7 -24.42 -31.34 21.38
N ALA A 8 -25.07 -30.37 20.73
CA ALA A 8 -24.55 -29.72 19.54
C ALA A 8 -23.25 -28.97 19.91
N ALA A 9 -22.13 -29.41 19.35
CA ALA A 9 -20.88 -28.67 19.39
C ALA A 9 -21.07 -27.38 18.60
N THR A 10 -21.07 -26.25 19.30
CA THR A 10 -20.94 -24.93 18.68
C THR A 10 -19.52 -24.83 18.13
N VAL A 11 -19.42 -24.80 16.80
CA VAL A 11 -18.23 -24.32 16.10
C VAL A 11 -18.07 -22.85 16.48
N GLU A 12 -17.02 -22.52 17.24
CA GLU A 12 -16.59 -21.13 17.38
C GLU A 12 -16.10 -20.68 16.00
N GLU A 13 -16.89 -19.83 15.34
CA GLU A 13 -16.43 -19.04 14.22
C GLU A 13 -15.27 -18.16 14.71
N GLY A 14 -14.06 -18.51 14.27
CA GLY A 14 -12.90 -17.66 14.45
C GLY A 14 -13.19 -16.28 13.86
N SER A 15 -13.28 -15.28 14.73
CA SER A 15 -13.42 -13.88 14.35
C SER A 15 -12.29 -13.51 13.39
N THR A 16 -12.58 -13.45 12.10
CA THR A 16 -11.72 -12.80 11.09
C THR A 16 -11.93 -11.29 11.21
N ALA A 17 -11.66 -10.74 12.39
CA ALA A 17 -11.54 -9.31 12.57
C ALA A 17 -10.43 -8.83 11.63
N GLY A 18 -10.76 -7.89 10.75
CA GLY A 18 -9.77 -7.27 9.87
C GLY A 18 -8.59 -6.69 10.66
N PRO A 19 -7.46 -6.41 9.99
CA PRO A 19 -6.29 -5.88 10.67
C PRO A 19 -6.66 -4.61 11.43
N GLN A 20 -6.43 -4.60 12.76
CA GLN A 20 -6.62 -3.43 13.61
C GLN A 20 -5.36 -2.60 13.68
N ALA A 21 -5.46 -1.29 13.90
CA ALA A 21 -4.30 -0.42 14.11
C ALA A 21 -3.35 -0.94 15.21
N GLY A 22 -2.04 -0.72 15.05
CA GLY A 22 -1.05 -1.01 16.08
C GLY A 22 -0.51 -2.45 16.13
N GLY A 23 -0.84 -3.30 15.16
CA GLY A 23 -0.35 -4.68 15.08
C GLY A 23 1.17 -4.84 14.98
N ALA A 24 1.66 -6.08 15.09
CA ALA A 24 3.08 -6.40 15.05
C ALA A 24 3.62 -6.61 13.62
N GLU A 25 2.74 -6.56 12.62
CA GLU A 25 3.09 -6.74 11.21
C GLU A 25 3.89 -5.55 10.66
N ILE A 26 4.69 -5.83 9.64
CA ILE A 26 5.28 -4.79 8.79
C ILE A 26 4.28 -4.49 7.68
N ALA A 27 3.91 -3.22 7.53
CA ALA A 27 3.10 -2.76 6.42
C ALA A 27 4.03 -2.37 5.26
N PHE A 28 4.04 -3.19 4.21
CA PHE A 28 4.63 -2.78 2.93
C PHE A 28 3.55 -2.08 2.13
N PHE A 29 3.78 -0.86 1.68
CA PHE A 29 2.81 -0.14 0.87
C PHE A 29 3.49 0.65 -0.24
N ASP A 30 2.71 0.90 -1.28
CA ASP A 30 3.12 1.60 -2.50
C ASP A 30 1.93 2.39 -3.04
N LEU A 31 2.19 3.57 -3.59
CA LEU A 31 1.18 4.48 -4.10
C LEU A 31 1.39 4.75 -5.59
N GLU A 32 0.32 4.64 -6.36
CA GLU A 32 0.29 5.21 -7.70
C GLU A 32 -0.32 6.60 -7.66
N THR A 33 0.29 7.53 -8.38
CA THR A 33 -0.12 8.93 -8.39
C THR A 33 -0.23 9.49 -9.80
N SER A 34 -0.93 10.62 -9.94
CA SER A 34 -0.90 11.39 -11.18
C SER A 34 0.50 11.92 -11.45
N VAL A 35 0.93 11.94 -12.71
CA VAL A 35 2.17 12.62 -13.10
C VAL A 35 1.90 14.14 -13.23
N PRO A 36 2.59 15.00 -12.45
CA PRO A 36 2.47 16.45 -12.56
C PRO A 36 2.79 16.95 -13.98
N GLN A 37 1.97 17.86 -14.51
CA GLN A 37 2.15 18.41 -15.86
C GLN A 37 3.01 19.69 -15.87
N ARG A 38 3.16 20.35 -14.71
CA ARG A 38 3.90 21.61 -14.55
C ARG A 38 4.74 21.56 -13.27
N ALA A 39 5.84 22.31 -13.27
CA ALA A 39 6.64 22.47 -12.06
C ALA A 39 5.79 23.07 -10.93
N GLY A 40 5.88 22.48 -9.73
CA GLY A 40 5.11 22.90 -8.56
C GLY A 40 3.68 22.35 -8.49
N GLN A 41 3.20 21.62 -9.51
CA GLN A 41 1.95 20.88 -9.40
C GLN A 41 2.16 19.67 -8.46
N GLY A 42 1.24 19.50 -7.50
CA GLY A 42 1.23 18.35 -6.59
C GLY A 42 0.82 17.04 -7.26
N TYR A 43 0.77 15.98 -6.46
CA TYR A 43 0.38 14.63 -6.89
C TYR A 43 -1.03 14.33 -6.39
N ALA A 44 -1.87 13.76 -7.26
CA ALA A 44 -3.13 13.15 -6.83
C ALA A 44 -2.90 11.65 -6.62
N LEU A 45 -3.35 11.11 -5.49
CA LEU A 45 -3.36 9.67 -5.22
C LEU A 45 -4.38 8.96 -6.12
N LEU A 46 -3.93 7.96 -6.87
CA LEU A 46 -4.75 7.19 -7.83
C LEU A 46 -4.90 5.72 -7.45
N GLU A 47 -3.93 5.15 -6.74
CA GLU A 47 -4.03 3.80 -6.15
C GLU A 47 -3.31 3.76 -4.81
N PHE A 48 -3.88 3.02 -3.87
CA PHE A 48 -3.21 2.59 -2.65
C PHE A 48 -3.09 1.08 -2.67
N GLY A 49 -1.87 0.55 -2.54
CA GLY A 49 -1.59 -0.87 -2.36
C GLY A 49 -0.83 -1.12 -1.08
N ALA A 50 -1.20 -2.16 -0.31
CA ALA A 50 -0.46 -2.59 0.86
C ALA A 50 -0.57 -4.10 1.11
N ILE A 51 0.50 -4.66 1.67
CA ILE A 51 0.51 -6.00 2.28
C ILE A 51 0.99 -5.89 3.73
N LEU A 52 0.43 -6.73 4.59
CA LEU A 52 0.92 -6.94 5.95
C LEU A 52 1.75 -8.21 5.99
N VAL A 53 2.96 -8.10 6.52
CA VAL A 53 3.92 -9.22 6.58
C VAL A 53 4.26 -9.53 8.03
N CYS A 54 4.17 -10.81 8.40
CA CYS A 54 4.62 -11.29 9.70
C CYS A 54 6.16 -11.18 9.80
N PRO A 55 6.73 -10.38 10.73
CA PRO A 55 8.17 -10.14 10.76
C PRO A 55 9.02 -11.37 11.13
N ARG A 56 8.41 -12.38 11.77
CA ARG A 56 9.10 -13.63 12.15
C ARG A 56 9.08 -14.69 11.05
N ARG A 57 7.95 -14.79 10.34
CA ARG A 57 7.73 -15.83 9.33
C ARG A 57 7.99 -15.35 7.90
N LEU A 58 8.03 -14.03 7.69
CA LEU A 58 8.17 -13.39 6.38
C LEU A 58 7.09 -13.85 5.37
N VAL A 59 5.88 -14.06 5.88
CA VAL A 59 4.71 -14.41 5.07
C VAL A 59 3.73 -13.25 5.07
N GLU A 60 3.09 -13.03 3.93
CA GLU A 60 1.90 -12.17 3.83
C GLU A 60 0.79 -12.74 4.70
N VAL A 61 0.17 -11.88 5.49
CA VAL A 61 -0.99 -12.24 6.34
C VAL A 61 -2.25 -11.47 5.95
N ALA A 62 -2.10 -10.37 5.21
CA ALA A 62 -3.20 -9.64 4.60
C ALA A 62 -2.70 -8.81 3.43
N CYS A 63 -3.57 -8.54 2.46
CA CYS A 63 -3.35 -7.58 1.39
C CYS A 63 -4.58 -6.68 1.21
N TYR A 64 -4.34 -5.48 0.70
CA TYR A 64 -5.37 -4.52 0.34
C TYR A 64 -4.88 -3.66 -0.82
N ALA A 65 -5.68 -3.53 -1.87
CA ALA A 65 -5.40 -2.63 -2.97
C ALA A 65 -6.70 -1.97 -3.42
N THR A 66 -6.67 -0.68 -3.69
CA THR A 66 -7.82 0.06 -4.21
C THR A 66 -7.37 1.20 -5.09
N LEU A 67 -8.07 1.38 -6.21
CA LEU A 67 -8.04 2.66 -6.92
C LEU A 67 -8.69 3.74 -6.04
N VAL A 68 -8.25 4.97 -6.24
CA VAL A 68 -8.73 6.16 -5.54
C VAL A 68 -9.12 7.20 -6.58
N ARG A 69 -10.36 7.68 -6.48
CA ARG A 69 -10.85 8.76 -7.34
C ARG A 69 -10.28 10.10 -6.87
N PRO A 70 -9.50 10.81 -7.71
CA PRO A 70 -9.02 12.15 -7.38
C PRO A 70 -10.18 13.16 -7.40
N ALA A 71 -10.00 14.31 -6.74
CA ALA A 71 -11.00 15.38 -6.75
C ALA A 71 -11.22 15.97 -8.16
N ASP A 72 -10.16 16.02 -8.97
CA ASP A 72 -10.19 16.41 -10.37
C ASP A 72 -9.74 15.25 -11.26
N LEU A 73 -10.63 14.71 -12.11
CA LEU A 73 -10.30 13.68 -13.10
C LEU A 73 -9.38 14.18 -14.23
N GLY A 74 -9.23 15.50 -14.37
CA GLY A 74 -8.30 16.16 -15.27
C GLY A 74 -6.83 15.82 -15.02
N VAL A 75 -6.48 15.44 -13.79
CA VAL A 75 -5.10 15.09 -13.40
C VAL A 75 -4.61 13.78 -14.03
N VAL A 76 -5.54 12.90 -14.44
CA VAL A 76 -5.22 11.65 -15.14
C VAL A 76 -4.90 11.96 -16.60
N SER A 77 -3.64 12.35 -16.82
CA SER A 77 -3.09 12.71 -18.13
C SER A 77 -2.61 11.47 -18.90
N ALA A 78 -2.41 11.61 -20.22
CA ALA A 78 -1.80 10.55 -21.02
C ALA A 78 -0.40 10.14 -20.51
N ALA A 79 0.34 11.06 -19.87
CA ALA A 79 1.62 10.72 -19.24
C ALA A 79 1.43 9.87 -17.98
N SER A 80 0.40 10.17 -17.18
CA SER A 80 0.00 9.34 -16.05
C SER A 80 -0.35 7.93 -16.51
N VAL A 81 -1.24 7.79 -17.50
CA VAL A 81 -1.66 6.47 -18.02
C VAL A 81 -0.47 5.68 -18.57
N ARG A 82 0.49 6.32 -19.25
CA ARG A 82 1.70 5.62 -19.72
C ARG A 82 2.61 5.16 -18.57
N CYS A 83 2.62 5.90 -17.47
CA CYS A 83 3.46 5.59 -16.32
C CYS A 83 2.89 4.41 -15.54
N ASN A 84 1.59 4.43 -15.22
CA ASN A 84 0.99 3.47 -14.28
C ASN A 84 -0.19 2.65 -14.83
N GLY A 85 -0.65 2.91 -16.05
CA GLY A 85 -1.78 2.20 -16.66
C GLY A 85 -3.16 2.58 -16.11
N ILE A 86 -3.24 3.50 -15.15
CA ILE A 86 -4.50 3.90 -14.52
C ILE A 86 -5.23 4.89 -15.43
N THR A 87 -6.39 4.46 -15.97
CA THR A 87 -7.19 5.28 -16.87
C THR A 87 -8.16 6.19 -16.11
N ARG A 88 -8.60 7.28 -16.76
CA ARG A 88 -9.60 8.19 -16.20
C ARG A 88 -10.90 7.43 -15.83
N ASP A 89 -11.34 6.54 -16.70
CA ASP A 89 -12.57 5.78 -16.50
C ASP A 89 -12.45 4.80 -15.32
N ALA A 90 -11.27 4.19 -15.13
CA ALA A 90 -11.02 3.29 -14.02
C ALA A 90 -11.16 4.00 -12.66
N VAL A 91 -10.65 5.23 -12.54
CA VAL A 91 -10.77 6.00 -11.29
C VAL A 91 -12.09 6.75 -11.16
N ALA A 92 -12.83 7.01 -12.25
CA ALA A 92 -14.12 7.69 -12.18
C ALA A 92 -15.16 6.91 -11.35
N ALA A 93 -15.12 5.58 -11.46
CA ALA A 93 -15.98 4.66 -10.69
C ALA A 93 -15.39 4.27 -9.32
N ALA A 94 -14.16 4.67 -9.02
CA ALA A 94 -13.49 4.31 -7.76
C ALA A 94 -14.02 5.13 -6.57
N PRO A 95 -13.86 4.62 -5.33
CA PRO A 95 -14.14 5.41 -4.12
C PRO A 95 -13.21 6.63 -4.05
N CYS A 96 -13.65 7.70 -3.38
CA CYS A 96 -12.73 8.80 -3.06
C CYS A 96 -11.87 8.42 -1.83
N PHE A 97 -10.78 9.15 -1.57
CA PHE A 97 -9.88 8.80 -0.47
C PHE A 97 -10.58 8.77 0.89
N ARG A 98 -11.56 9.66 1.12
CA ARG A 98 -12.35 9.71 2.36
C ARG A 98 -13.04 8.37 2.65
N ASP A 99 -13.54 7.69 1.62
CA ASP A 99 -14.30 6.44 1.74
C ASP A 99 -13.41 5.26 2.15
N VAL A 100 -12.10 5.33 1.85
CA VAL A 100 -11.13 4.26 2.14
C VAL A 100 -10.17 4.62 3.29
N ALA A 101 -10.23 5.85 3.79
CA ALA A 101 -9.26 6.39 4.75
C ALA A 101 -9.20 5.61 6.07
N ASP A 102 -10.33 5.08 6.57
CA ASP A 102 -10.34 4.25 7.79
C ASP A 102 -9.55 2.96 7.59
N LYS A 103 -9.79 2.27 6.47
CA LYS A 103 -9.10 1.03 6.15
C LYS A 103 -7.60 1.25 5.98
N VAL A 104 -7.22 2.32 5.28
CA VAL A 104 -5.82 2.73 5.10
C VAL A 104 -5.19 3.06 6.46
N TYR A 105 -5.90 3.78 7.32
CA TYR A 105 -5.41 4.12 8.65
C TYR A 105 -5.15 2.86 9.49
N ASP A 106 -6.09 1.92 9.52
CA ASP A 106 -5.96 0.67 10.27
C ASP A 106 -4.80 -0.21 9.78
N LEU A 107 -4.53 -0.20 8.47
CA LEU A 107 -3.41 -0.91 7.87
C LEU A 107 -2.06 -0.29 8.25
N LEU A 108 -1.97 1.04 8.35
CA LEU A 108 -0.70 1.75 8.50
C LEU A 108 -0.39 2.16 9.94
N HIS A 109 -1.38 2.64 10.68
CA HIS A 109 -1.15 3.29 11.97
C HIS A 109 -0.55 2.31 12.98
N GLY A 110 0.51 2.75 13.66
CA GLY A 110 1.19 1.98 14.69
C GLY A 110 1.90 0.73 14.17
N ARG A 111 2.24 0.66 12.88
CA ARG A 111 3.08 -0.41 12.30
C ARG A 111 4.42 0.10 11.82
N VAL A 112 5.35 -0.81 11.58
CA VAL A 112 6.56 -0.49 10.81
C VAL A 112 6.14 -0.34 9.36
N TRP A 113 6.55 0.75 8.72
CA TRP A 113 6.31 1.02 7.31
C TRP A 113 7.50 0.58 6.48
N ALA A 114 7.25 -0.06 5.35
CA ALA A 114 8.29 -0.51 4.45
C ALA A 114 7.90 -0.30 2.99
N GLY A 115 8.90 -0.16 2.14
CA GLY A 115 8.73 -0.12 0.68
C GLY A 115 9.98 0.43 0.01
N HIS A 116 9.87 0.90 -1.23
CA HIS A 116 11.02 1.35 -2.01
C HIS A 116 10.95 2.85 -2.30
N ASN A 117 11.91 3.63 -1.79
CA ASN A 117 11.91 5.10 -1.86
C ASN A 117 10.74 5.77 -1.09
N ILE A 118 10.15 5.06 -0.11
CA ILE A 118 8.91 5.47 0.54
C ILE A 118 9.06 6.79 1.29
N VAL A 119 10.25 7.03 1.85
CA VAL A 119 10.48 8.21 2.71
C VAL A 119 10.36 9.48 1.88
N ARG A 120 10.79 9.44 0.62
CA ARG A 120 10.76 10.60 -0.27
C ARG A 120 9.48 10.69 -1.09
N PHE A 121 8.84 9.55 -1.34
CA PHE A 121 7.68 9.48 -2.22
C PHE A 121 6.41 9.18 -1.45
N ASP A 122 6.15 7.94 -1.07
CA ASP A 122 4.86 7.49 -0.58
C ASP A 122 4.42 8.16 0.72
N VAL A 123 5.34 8.34 1.67
CA VAL A 123 5.05 8.88 3.01
C VAL A 123 4.49 10.31 2.95
N PRO A 124 5.11 11.26 2.22
CA PRO A 124 4.50 12.58 2.02
C PRO A 124 3.10 12.51 1.40
N ARG A 125 2.88 11.69 0.35
CA ARG A 125 1.59 11.69 -0.38
C ARG A 125 0.46 11.08 0.46
N ILE A 126 0.74 10.02 1.23
CA ILE A 126 -0.30 9.48 2.11
C ILE A 126 -0.67 10.47 3.21
N ARG A 127 0.31 11.20 3.77
CA ARG A 127 0.05 12.27 4.76
C ARG A 127 -0.74 13.43 4.16
N GLU A 128 -0.41 13.84 2.94
CA GLU A 128 -1.14 14.85 2.18
C GLU A 128 -2.60 14.41 1.98
N ALA A 129 -2.84 13.17 1.53
CA ALA A 129 -4.19 12.65 1.30
C ALA A 129 -5.06 12.65 2.57
N PHE A 130 -4.50 12.30 3.74
CA PHE A 130 -5.23 12.42 5.02
C PHE A 130 -5.50 13.89 5.40
N THR A 131 -4.52 14.76 5.17
CA THR A 131 -4.65 16.19 5.46
C THR A 131 -5.74 16.85 4.60
N GLU A 132 -5.82 16.52 3.32
CA GLU A 132 -6.83 17.03 2.37
C GLU A 132 -8.26 16.71 2.80
N ILE A 133 -8.49 15.56 3.45
CA ILE A 133 -9.81 15.18 3.95
C ILE A 133 -10.07 15.66 5.39
N GLY A 134 -9.15 16.43 5.97
CA GLY A 134 -9.24 16.98 7.33
C GLY A 134 -9.04 15.95 8.43
N ARG A 135 -8.23 14.91 8.19
CA ARG A 135 -7.95 13.83 9.16
C ARG A 135 -6.48 13.80 9.54
N THR A 136 -6.21 13.37 10.77
CA THR A 136 -4.84 13.09 11.23
C THR A 136 -4.28 11.88 10.48
N PRO A 137 -3.08 12.00 9.86
CA PRO A 137 -2.44 10.85 9.19
C PRO A 137 -2.08 9.70 10.15
N PRO A 138 -1.93 8.47 9.64
CA PRO A 138 -1.38 7.37 10.42
C PRO A 138 0.10 7.63 10.75
N GLU A 139 0.57 7.11 11.89
CA GLU A 139 1.95 7.27 12.34
C GLU A 139 2.68 5.91 12.35
N PRO A 140 3.90 5.82 11.80
CA PRO A 140 4.69 4.60 11.86
C PRO A 140 5.35 4.39 13.23
N LYS A 141 5.53 3.13 13.64
CA LYS A 141 6.47 2.75 14.71
C LYS A 141 7.93 2.83 14.27
N GLY A 142 8.18 2.74 12.97
CA GLY A 142 9.49 2.77 12.34
C GLY A 142 9.36 2.71 10.82
N MET A 143 10.45 2.98 10.10
CA MET A 143 10.46 2.99 8.64
C MET A 143 11.62 2.16 8.09
N ILE A 144 11.35 1.42 7.02
CA ILE A 144 12.32 0.66 6.24
C ILE A 144 12.21 1.13 4.78
N ASP A 145 13.09 2.06 4.39
CA ASP A 145 13.24 2.42 2.99
C ASP A 145 14.27 1.50 2.33
N THR A 146 13.79 0.65 1.42
CA THR A 146 14.65 -0.32 0.76
C THR A 146 15.60 0.31 -0.25
N LEU A 147 15.32 1.50 -0.79
CA LEU A 147 16.22 2.15 -1.75
C LEU A 147 17.61 2.44 -1.13
N PRO A 148 17.73 3.22 -0.05
CA PRO A 148 19.02 3.46 0.59
C PRO A 148 19.63 2.18 1.19
N LEU A 149 18.81 1.29 1.74
CA LEU A 149 19.27 0.03 2.34
C LEU A 149 19.92 -0.89 1.29
N LEU A 150 19.26 -1.10 0.15
CA LEU A 150 19.79 -1.93 -0.92
C LEU A 150 20.97 -1.24 -1.62
N THR A 151 20.94 0.08 -1.76
CA THR A 151 22.07 0.86 -2.29
C THR A 151 23.32 0.67 -1.45
N GLN A 152 23.19 0.77 -0.12
CA GLN A 152 24.32 0.57 0.79
C GLN A 152 24.85 -0.87 0.75
N ARG A 153 23.94 -1.86 0.67
CA ARG A 153 24.32 -3.28 0.76
C ARG A 153 24.87 -3.85 -0.54
N PHE A 154 24.31 -3.46 -1.69
CA PHE A 154 24.61 -4.05 -3.00
C PHE A 154 25.25 -3.05 -3.96
N GLY A 155 24.89 -1.77 -3.87
CA GLY A 155 25.39 -0.71 -4.74
C GLY A 155 25.21 -1.07 -6.22
N ARG A 156 26.19 -0.68 -7.05
CA ARG A 156 26.14 -0.89 -8.51
C ARG A 156 26.00 -2.36 -8.95
N ARG A 157 26.27 -3.33 -8.07
CA ARG A 157 26.15 -4.76 -8.39
C ARG A 157 24.71 -5.15 -8.72
N ALA A 158 23.73 -4.50 -8.11
CA ALA A 158 22.31 -4.77 -8.36
C ALA A 158 21.66 -3.75 -9.32
N GLY A 159 22.46 -3.11 -10.18
CA GLY A 159 22.00 -2.22 -11.25
C GLY A 159 21.71 -0.79 -10.79
N ASP A 160 20.65 -0.19 -11.34
CA ASP A 160 20.23 1.19 -11.08
C ASP A 160 19.28 1.32 -9.88
N MET A 161 19.15 0.27 -9.07
CA MET A 161 18.24 0.14 -7.93
C MET A 161 16.75 0.23 -8.27
N LYS A 162 16.36 0.32 -9.55
CA LYS A 162 14.94 0.21 -9.90
C LYS A 162 14.44 -1.20 -9.61
N MET A 163 13.16 -1.31 -9.26
CA MET A 163 12.52 -2.60 -8.93
C MET A 163 12.76 -3.68 -10.00
N ALA A 164 12.67 -3.33 -11.29
CA ALA A 164 12.94 -4.27 -12.37
C ALA A 164 14.40 -4.79 -12.37
N SER A 165 15.38 -3.91 -12.15
CA SER A 165 16.79 -4.26 -12.06
C SER A 165 17.08 -5.14 -10.85
N LEU A 166 16.49 -4.79 -9.70
CA LEU A 166 16.61 -5.56 -8.46
C LEU A 166 15.98 -6.95 -8.60
N ALA A 167 14.78 -7.06 -9.18
CA ALA A 167 14.13 -8.34 -9.43
C ALA A 167 14.96 -9.25 -10.33
N ASN A 168 15.56 -8.70 -11.40
CA ASN A 168 16.47 -9.45 -12.25
C ASN A 168 17.73 -9.91 -11.48
N TYR A 169 18.33 -9.00 -10.69
CA TYR A 169 19.52 -9.31 -9.89
C TYR A 169 19.29 -10.44 -8.88
N PHE A 170 18.13 -10.46 -8.22
CA PHE A 170 17.77 -11.49 -7.24
C PHE A 170 17.08 -12.72 -7.84
N GLY A 171 16.93 -12.81 -9.17
CA GLY A 171 16.29 -13.95 -9.81
C GLY A 171 14.78 -14.07 -9.54
N LEU A 172 14.10 -12.95 -9.25
CA LEU A 172 12.67 -12.91 -8.92
C LEU A 172 11.75 -12.87 -10.16
N GLY A 173 12.34 -12.94 -11.36
CA GLY A 173 11.60 -12.94 -12.63
C GLY A 173 11.06 -11.57 -13.05
N ARG A 174 10.28 -11.57 -14.14
CA ARG A 174 9.74 -10.34 -14.74
C ARG A 174 8.64 -9.76 -13.87
N GLN A 175 8.87 -8.54 -13.38
CA GLN A 175 7.86 -7.77 -12.67
C GLN A 175 6.93 -7.08 -13.68
N LYS A 176 5.64 -7.04 -13.37
CA LYS A 176 4.66 -6.21 -14.09
C LYS A 176 4.50 -4.90 -13.32
N HIS A 177 4.22 -3.81 -14.04
CA HIS A 177 3.79 -2.57 -13.42
C HIS A 177 2.31 -2.79 -13.09
N ARG A 178 2.02 -3.04 -11.81
CA ARG A 178 0.75 -3.56 -11.28
C ARG A 178 0.45 -5.03 -11.60
#